data_AF-A0A525C742-F1
#
_entry.id   AF-A0A525C742-F1
#
_cell.length_a   1.000
_cell.length_b   1.000
_cell.length_c   1.000
_cell.angle_alpha   90.00
_cell.angle_beta   90.00
_cell.angle_gamma   90.00
#
_symmetry.space_group_name_H-M   'P 1'
#
loop_
_entity.id
_entity.type
_entity.pdbx_description
1 polymer ?
#
loop_
_entity_poly.entity_id
_entity_poly.type
_entity_poly.pdbx_seq_one_letter_code
_entity_poly.pdbx_strand_id
1 'polypeptide(L)'
;MKKMMMPVLATVALFFVSVGVNAENRQQGNGQGYYSQSGGKYGRGHYGRFGKKHGVDPVAIKVKLNLSEAQLPAWSAWKDQVYLAKDQQQENRYRMRESMQSGNKPSVVEKSQIRIDHLQQRLESARKIHAAFTDFYNVLTAEQKSELDNMAQKRKGKGKGRGRFNQPPSQQFQS
;
A
#
# COMPACT_ATOMS: atom_id res chain seq x y z
N MET A 1 -38.51 -31.71 -27.17
CA MET A 1 -38.36 -32.27 -25.81
C MET A 1 -37.77 -31.21 -24.90
N LYS A 2 -38.58 -30.66 -23.99
CA LYS A 2 -38.20 -29.58 -23.06
C LYS A 2 -37.29 -30.17 -21.97
N LYS A 3 -36.05 -29.68 -21.86
CA LYS A 3 -35.15 -30.06 -20.77
C LYS A 3 -35.51 -29.21 -19.53
N MET A 4 -36.00 -29.88 -18.49
CA MET A 4 -36.35 -29.29 -17.21
C MET A 4 -35.10 -28.80 -16.47
N MET A 5 -35.12 -27.53 -16.04
CA MET A 5 -34.16 -26.98 -15.08
C MET A 5 -34.60 -27.37 -13.66
N MET A 6 -33.71 -27.98 -12.88
CA MET A 6 -33.86 -28.11 -11.42
C MET A 6 -33.15 -26.94 -10.74
N PRO A 7 -33.79 -26.24 -9.78
CA PRO A 7 -33.12 -25.24 -8.95
C PRO A 7 -32.44 -25.92 -7.76
N VAL A 8 -31.14 -25.65 -7.57
CA VAL A 8 -30.41 -26.03 -6.35
C VAL A 8 -30.57 -24.91 -5.33
N LEU A 9 -31.30 -25.19 -4.26
CA LEU A 9 -31.43 -24.35 -3.07
C LEU A 9 -30.15 -24.45 -2.23
N ALA A 10 -29.39 -23.37 -2.11
CA ALA A 10 -28.25 -23.27 -1.21
C ALA A 10 -28.66 -22.52 0.07
N THR A 11 -28.78 -23.27 1.17
CA THR A 11 -29.01 -22.75 2.53
C THR A 11 -27.68 -22.27 3.10
N VAL A 12 -27.53 -20.97 3.37
CA VAL A 12 -26.35 -20.41 4.04
C VAL A 12 -26.69 -20.16 5.51
N ALA A 13 -26.08 -20.93 6.39
CA ALA A 13 -26.14 -20.76 7.84
C ALA A 13 -25.22 -19.61 8.28
N LEU A 14 -25.78 -18.63 9.01
CA LEU A 14 -25.05 -17.54 9.64
C LEU A 14 -24.50 -18.00 11.00
N PHE A 15 -23.18 -18.01 11.15
CA PHE A 15 -22.52 -18.14 12.46
C PHE A 15 -22.13 -16.76 12.99
N PHE A 16 -22.74 -16.36 14.10
CA PHE A 16 -22.28 -15.24 14.93
C PHE A 16 -21.23 -15.75 15.92
N VAL A 17 -20.04 -15.13 15.93
CA VAL A 17 -19.06 -15.29 17.00
C VAL A 17 -18.96 -13.95 17.73
N SER A 18 -19.40 -13.92 18.99
CA SER A 18 -19.17 -12.81 19.91
C SER A 18 -17.81 -12.99 20.58
N VAL A 19 -17.00 -11.93 20.61
CA VAL A 19 -15.77 -11.88 21.40
C VAL A 19 -15.97 -10.84 22.49
N GLY A 20 -16.07 -11.31 23.73
CA GLY A 20 -16.03 -10.46 24.91
C GLY A 20 -14.59 -10.04 25.21
N VAL A 21 -14.39 -8.78 25.57
CA VAL A 21 -13.16 -8.30 26.21
C VAL A 21 -13.56 -7.63 27.50
N ASN A 22 -12.97 -8.11 28.59
CA ASN A 22 -13.11 -7.56 29.94
C ASN A 22 -11.70 -7.30 30.49
N ALA A 23 -11.63 -6.37 31.45
CA ALA A 23 -10.47 -6.02 32.29
C ALA A 23 -9.38 -5.17 31.58
N GLU A 24 -8.67 -4.23 32.21
CA GLU A 24 -8.68 -3.64 33.54
C GLU A 24 -7.74 -2.42 33.53
N ASN A 25 -7.96 -1.53 34.50
CA ASN A 25 -7.01 -0.62 35.14
C ASN A 25 -5.57 -0.50 34.61
N ARG A 26 -5.18 0.74 34.26
CA ARG A 26 -3.85 1.26 34.55
C ARG A 26 -3.93 2.67 35.14
N GLN A 27 -3.64 2.72 36.44
CA GLN A 27 -3.36 3.94 37.20
C GLN A 27 -1.83 4.04 37.38
N GLN A 28 -1.36 5.29 37.55
CA GLN A 28 -0.08 5.74 38.13
C GLN A 28 1.14 5.95 37.22
N GLY A 29 1.74 7.13 37.38
CA GLY A 29 3.13 7.42 36.98
C GLY A 29 3.43 8.90 36.70
N ASN A 30 3.63 9.70 37.76
CA ASN A 30 4.18 11.06 37.74
C ASN A 30 5.59 11.12 37.09
N GLY A 31 5.95 12.25 36.46
CA GLY A 31 7.33 12.51 36.06
C GLY A 31 7.56 13.87 35.39
N GLN A 32 8.23 14.76 36.12
CA GLN A 32 8.63 16.15 35.83
C GLN A 32 9.45 16.36 34.54
N GLY A 33 9.43 17.60 34.01
CA GLY A 33 10.53 18.12 33.20
C GLY A 33 10.18 19.26 32.25
N TYR A 34 9.95 20.46 32.78
CA TYR A 34 9.93 21.72 32.01
C TYR A 34 11.38 22.25 31.85
N TYR A 35 11.71 22.70 30.63
CA TYR A 35 12.88 23.49 30.18
C TYR A 35 14.30 22.85 30.25
N SER A 36 14.90 22.63 29.07
CA SER A 36 15.98 23.54 28.61
C SER A 36 16.26 23.40 27.11
N GLN A 37 16.61 24.54 26.56
CA GLN A 37 16.86 24.91 25.18
C GLN A 37 18.38 24.83 24.96
N SER A 38 18.84 24.17 23.89
CA SER A 38 20.03 24.53 23.08
C SER A 38 20.59 23.30 22.37
N GLY A 39 20.81 23.41 21.06
CA GLY A 39 21.68 22.48 20.31
C GLY A 39 21.05 21.89 19.05
N GLY A 40 21.48 22.39 17.88
CA GLY A 40 21.37 21.65 16.62
C GLY A 40 20.25 22.09 15.67
N LYS A 41 20.46 23.21 14.98
CA LYS A 41 19.63 23.71 13.86
C LYS A 41 19.85 22.93 12.54
N TYR A 42 20.38 21.72 12.60
CA TYR A 42 20.62 20.85 11.45
C TYR A 42 20.23 19.42 11.81
N GLY A 43 19.30 18.84 11.04
CA GLY A 43 19.03 17.40 11.10
C GLY A 43 17.72 16.99 11.79
N ARG A 44 16.73 17.88 11.92
CA ARG A 44 15.34 17.42 12.00
C ARG A 44 14.95 16.94 10.60
N GLY A 45 15.47 15.78 10.23
CA GLY A 45 15.06 15.05 9.05
C GLY A 45 13.55 15.03 9.09
N HIS A 46 12.94 15.72 8.13
CA HIS A 46 11.55 15.54 7.82
C HIS A 46 11.41 14.09 7.39
N TYR A 47 11.30 13.16 8.35
CA TYR A 47 10.78 11.83 8.12
C TYR A 47 9.43 12.05 7.51
N GLY A 48 9.44 11.89 6.19
CA GLY A 48 8.53 12.60 5.35
C GLY A 48 7.13 12.15 5.70
N ARG A 49 6.25 13.15 5.76
CA ARG A 49 4.82 12.98 5.51
C ARG A 49 4.58 12.50 4.06
N PHE A 50 5.34 11.51 3.59
CA PHE A 50 5.18 10.77 2.33
C PHE A 50 4.15 9.63 2.48
N GLY A 51 3.40 9.60 3.57
CA GLY A 51 2.36 8.63 3.82
C GLY A 51 1.04 8.95 3.11
N LYS A 52 1.02 9.32 1.83
CA LYS A 52 -0.25 9.38 1.07
C LYS A 52 -0.08 8.96 -0.40
N LYS A 53 -0.60 7.76 -0.70
CA LYS A 53 -1.26 7.36 -1.95
C LYS A 53 -0.38 7.17 -3.21
N HIS A 54 0.76 6.48 -3.12
CA HIS A 54 1.45 5.98 -4.33
C HIS A 54 0.93 4.63 -4.84
N GLY A 55 -0.16 4.10 -4.26
CA GLY A 55 -0.81 2.87 -4.71
C GLY A 55 -2.04 3.14 -5.56
N VAL A 56 -2.38 2.19 -6.41
CA VAL A 56 -3.71 2.12 -7.03
C VAL A 56 -4.73 1.99 -5.90
N ASP A 57 -5.79 2.80 -5.96
CA ASP A 57 -6.90 2.77 -5.00
C ASP A 57 -8.06 2.01 -5.65
N PRO A 58 -8.34 0.76 -5.22
CA PRO A 58 -9.44 -0.01 -5.78
C PRO A 58 -10.79 0.69 -5.58
N VAL A 59 -11.04 1.33 -4.44
CA VAL A 59 -12.35 1.98 -4.20
C VAL A 59 -12.61 3.06 -5.24
N ALA A 60 -11.59 3.89 -5.53
CA ALA A 60 -11.70 4.94 -6.53
C ALA A 60 -11.93 4.41 -7.96
N ILE A 61 -11.40 3.22 -8.31
CA ILE A 61 -11.62 2.61 -9.63
C ILE A 61 -13.02 2.04 -9.74
N LYS A 62 -13.52 1.32 -8.72
CA LYS A 62 -14.87 0.76 -8.74
C LYS A 62 -15.93 1.84 -8.96
N VAL A 63 -15.82 2.95 -8.22
CA VAL A 63 -16.77 4.07 -8.30
C VAL A 63 -16.75 4.72 -9.68
N LYS A 64 -15.58 4.85 -10.30
CA LYS A 64 -15.43 5.56 -11.59
C LYS A 64 -15.84 4.72 -12.79
N LEU A 65 -15.62 3.41 -12.76
CA LEU A 65 -15.87 2.55 -13.91
C LEU A 65 -17.31 2.04 -14.01
N ASN A 66 -18.14 2.26 -12.98
CA ASN A 66 -19.51 1.78 -12.92
C ASN A 66 -19.64 0.31 -13.36
N LEU A 67 -18.91 -0.57 -12.67
CA LEU A 67 -18.76 -1.98 -13.06
C LEU A 67 -20.11 -2.71 -13.04
N SER A 68 -20.36 -3.54 -14.06
CA SER A 68 -21.53 -4.42 -14.11
C SER A 68 -21.37 -5.64 -13.20
N GLU A 69 -22.46 -6.35 -12.90
CA GLU A 69 -22.44 -7.55 -12.07
C GLU A 69 -21.49 -8.63 -12.64
N ALA A 70 -21.47 -8.79 -13.96
CA ALA A 70 -20.58 -9.74 -14.64
C ALA A 70 -19.08 -9.42 -14.47
N GLN A 71 -18.74 -8.15 -14.19
CA GLN A 71 -17.35 -7.69 -14.01
C GLN A 71 -16.88 -7.78 -12.54
N LEU A 72 -17.80 -7.89 -11.58
CA LEU A 72 -17.50 -7.91 -10.15
C LEU A 72 -16.57 -9.06 -9.71
N PRO A 73 -16.64 -10.28 -10.29
CA PRO A 73 -15.71 -11.35 -9.93
C PRO A 73 -14.26 -11.02 -10.26
N ALA A 74 -13.97 -10.58 -11.49
CA ALA A 74 -12.62 -10.20 -11.92
C ALA A 74 -12.09 -8.99 -11.14
N TRP A 75 -12.98 -8.03 -10.85
CA TRP A 75 -12.71 -6.92 -9.96
C TRP A 75 -12.26 -7.37 -8.57
N SER A 76 -13.00 -8.30 -7.94
CA SER A 76 -12.65 -8.77 -6.60
C SER A 76 -11.31 -9.48 -6.59
N ALA A 77 -11.07 -10.38 -7.55
CA ALA A 77 -9.81 -11.10 -7.67
C ALA A 77 -8.61 -10.14 -7.72
N TRP A 78 -8.69 -9.09 -8.55
CA TRP A 78 -7.63 -8.08 -8.60
C TRP A 78 -7.50 -7.27 -7.30
N LYS A 79 -8.63 -6.78 -6.75
CA LYS A 79 -8.67 -6.04 -5.48
C LYS A 79 -8.03 -6.84 -4.34
N ASP A 80 -8.31 -8.13 -4.26
CA ASP A 80 -7.83 -8.99 -3.20
C ASP A 80 -6.32 -9.20 -3.30
N GLN A 81 -5.75 -9.32 -4.50
CA GLN A 81 -4.29 -9.32 -4.69
C GLN A 81 -3.65 -8.00 -4.25
N VAL A 82 -4.30 -6.87 -4.53
CA VAL A 82 -3.80 -5.55 -4.08
C VAL A 82 -3.80 -5.43 -2.55
N TYR A 83 -4.83 -5.95 -1.86
CA TYR A 83 -4.88 -5.93 -0.40
C TYR A 83 -3.90 -6.90 0.23
N LEU A 84 -3.81 -8.13 -0.28
CA LEU A 84 -2.84 -9.11 0.18
C LEU A 84 -1.40 -8.56 0.13
N ALA A 85 -1.04 -7.88 -0.96
CA ALA A 85 0.27 -7.26 -1.08
C ALA A 85 0.49 -6.10 -0.10
N LYS A 86 -0.56 -5.34 0.25
CA LYS A 86 -0.48 -4.28 1.27
C LYS A 86 -0.28 -4.87 2.67
N ASP A 87 -1.00 -5.94 2.99
CA ASP A 87 -0.90 -6.61 4.29
C ASP A 87 0.48 -7.24 4.47
N GLN A 88 1.00 -7.93 3.45
CA GLN A 88 2.38 -8.44 3.43
C GLN A 88 3.40 -7.32 3.62
N GLN A 89 3.20 -6.17 2.97
CA GLN A 89 4.09 -5.03 3.16
C GLN A 89 4.01 -4.45 4.57
N GLN A 90 2.84 -4.42 5.18
CA GLN A 90 2.65 -3.94 6.55
C GLN A 90 3.32 -4.88 7.56
N GLU A 91 3.14 -6.19 7.41
CA GLU A 91 3.79 -7.22 8.21
C GLU A 91 5.32 -7.12 8.13
N ASN A 92 5.87 -6.97 6.93
CA ASN A 92 7.32 -6.78 6.74
C ASN A 92 7.86 -5.53 7.44
N ARG A 93 7.08 -4.43 7.46
CA ARG A 93 7.46 -3.23 8.23
C ARG A 93 7.43 -3.47 9.72
N TYR A 94 6.45 -4.23 10.21
CA TYR A 94 6.34 -4.58 11.63
C TYR A 94 7.56 -5.40 12.07
N ARG A 95 7.87 -6.49 11.36
CA ARG A 95 9.06 -7.33 11.63
C ARG A 95 10.35 -6.55 11.60
N MET A 96 10.51 -5.66 10.62
CA MET A 96 11.71 -4.82 10.55
C MET A 96 11.79 -3.85 11.73
N ARG A 97 10.67 -3.26 12.15
CA ARG A 97 10.63 -2.40 13.35
C ARG A 97 10.97 -3.19 14.61
N GLU A 98 10.43 -4.38 14.78
CA GLU A 98 10.69 -5.26 15.91
C GLU A 98 12.18 -5.65 15.98
N SER A 99 12.78 -6.03 14.85
CA SER A 99 14.22 -6.33 14.78
C SER A 99 15.09 -5.16 15.23
N MET A 100 14.71 -3.92 14.88
CA MET A 100 15.41 -2.70 15.30
C MET A 100 15.23 -2.39 16.80
N GLN A 101 14.09 -2.76 17.39
CA GLN A 101 13.79 -2.54 18.80
C GLN A 101 14.44 -3.58 19.72
N SER A 102 14.66 -4.81 19.22
CA SER A 102 15.26 -5.91 20.00
C SER A 102 16.73 -5.71 20.40
N GLY A 103 17.37 -4.61 19.98
CA GLY A 103 18.79 -4.33 20.24
C GLY A 103 19.76 -5.16 19.38
N ASN A 104 19.29 -6.24 18.75
CA ASN A 104 20.08 -7.12 17.91
C ASN A 104 20.16 -6.57 16.48
N LYS A 105 21.15 -5.69 16.25
CA LYS A 105 21.31 -5.01 14.96
C LYS A 105 21.95 -5.96 13.93
N PRO A 106 21.31 -6.20 12.77
CA PRO A 106 21.92 -7.02 11.73
C PRO A 106 23.19 -6.35 11.19
N SER A 107 24.17 -7.20 10.85
CA SER A 107 25.38 -6.85 10.11
C SER A 107 25.05 -6.26 8.74
N VAL A 108 26.07 -5.69 8.07
CA VAL A 108 25.89 -5.11 6.73
C VAL A 108 25.47 -6.17 5.72
N VAL A 109 26.02 -7.39 5.82
CA VAL A 109 25.69 -8.51 4.92
C VAL A 109 24.26 -8.97 5.14
N GLU A 110 23.83 -9.17 6.37
CA GLU A 110 22.44 -9.55 6.71
C GLU A 110 21.43 -8.49 6.24
N LYS A 111 21.76 -7.19 6.40
CA LYS A 111 20.94 -6.09 5.86
C LYS A 111 20.83 -6.11 4.34
N SER A 112 21.84 -6.63 3.64
CA SER A 112 21.78 -6.79 2.19
C SER A 112 20.84 -7.94 1.83
N GLN A 113 20.96 -9.08 2.50
CA GLN A 113 20.09 -10.23 2.27
C GLN A 113 18.62 -9.92 2.55
N ILE A 114 18.31 -9.27 3.68
CA ILE A 114 16.94 -8.82 4.01
C ILE A 114 16.37 -7.91 2.90
N ARG A 115 17.21 -7.06 2.30
CA ARG A 115 16.78 -6.20 1.19
C ARG A 115 16.50 -7.00 -0.08
N ILE A 116 17.31 -8.01 -0.39
CA ILE A 116 17.09 -8.91 -1.53
C ILE A 116 15.77 -9.67 -1.34
N ASP A 117 15.56 -10.28 -0.18
CA ASP A 117 14.36 -11.06 0.11
C ASP A 117 13.10 -10.18 0.00
N HIS A 118 13.15 -8.96 0.52
CA HIS A 118 12.06 -8.00 0.40
C HIS A 118 11.80 -7.58 -1.06
N LEU A 119 12.83 -7.43 -1.90
CA LEU A 119 12.67 -7.14 -3.32
C LEU A 119 12.04 -8.32 -4.08
N GLN A 120 12.45 -9.55 -3.76
CA GLN A 120 11.88 -10.76 -4.36
C GLN A 120 10.40 -10.91 -4.02
N GLN A 121 10.03 -10.74 -2.75
CA GLN A 121 8.63 -10.75 -2.32
C GLN A 121 7.82 -9.68 -3.05
N ARG A 122 8.35 -8.46 -3.16
CA ARG A 122 7.67 -7.38 -3.89
C ARG A 122 7.50 -7.70 -5.38
N LEU A 123 8.48 -8.33 -6.00
CA LEU A 123 8.40 -8.77 -7.39
C LEU A 123 7.31 -9.83 -7.58
N GLU A 124 7.23 -10.80 -6.66
CA GLU A 124 6.20 -11.83 -6.69
C GLU A 124 4.80 -11.23 -6.55
N SER A 125 4.57 -10.37 -5.55
CA SER A 125 3.28 -9.68 -5.39
C SER A 125 2.94 -8.84 -6.62
N ALA A 126 3.93 -8.17 -7.23
CA ALA A 126 3.72 -7.38 -8.45
C ALA A 126 3.28 -8.26 -9.63
N ARG A 127 3.85 -9.46 -9.79
CA ARG A 127 3.44 -10.42 -10.82
C ARG A 127 2.00 -10.89 -10.62
N LYS A 128 1.62 -11.24 -9.38
CA LYS A 128 0.24 -11.66 -9.04
C LYS A 128 -0.78 -10.56 -9.29
N ILE A 129 -0.46 -9.33 -8.88
CA ILE A 129 -1.30 -8.16 -9.15
C ILE A 129 -1.42 -7.92 -10.65
N HIS A 130 -0.31 -8.00 -11.41
CA HIS A 130 -0.32 -7.80 -12.86
C HIS A 130 -1.22 -8.83 -13.57
N ALA A 131 -1.08 -10.11 -13.23
CA ALA A 131 -1.93 -11.17 -13.79
C ALA A 131 -3.41 -10.89 -13.52
N ALA A 132 -3.79 -10.69 -12.26
CA ALA A 132 -5.18 -10.42 -11.89
C ALA A 132 -5.70 -9.10 -12.50
N PHE A 133 -4.84 -8.09 -12.66
CA PHE A 133 -5.21 -6.84 -13.33
C PHE A 133 -5.46 -7.04 -14.81
N THR A 134 -4.68 -7.89 -15.48
CA THR A 134 -4.86 -8.23 -16.89
C THR A 134 -6.23 -8.89 -17.09
N ASP A 135 -6.58 -9.85 -16.24
CA ASP A 135 -7.89 -10.51 -16.27
C ASP A 135 -9.04 -9.51 -16.03
N PHE A 136 -8.88 -8.61 -15.05
CA PHE A 136 -9.83 -7.54 -14.81
C PHE A 136 -9.94 -6.58 -16.01
N TYR A 137 -8.82 -6.16 -16.60
CA TYR A 137 -8.82 -5.25 -17.76
C TYR A 137 -9.52 -5.89 -18.97
N ASN A 138 -9.36 -7.20 -19.18
CA ASN A 138 -9.95 -7.90 -20.32
C ASN A 138 -11.48 -7.93 -20.30
N VAL A 139 -12.11 -7.93 -19.13
CA VAL A 139 -13.59 -7.92 -19.00
C VAL A 139 -14.21 -6.53 -19.08
N LEU A 140 -13.40 -5.47 -19.15
CA LEU A 140 -13.88 -4.10 -19.28
C LEU A 140 -14.33 -3.78 -20.72
N THR A 141 -15.34 -2.92 -20.84
CA THR A 141 -15.71 -2.34 -22.14
C THR A 141 -14.64 -1.38 -22.65
N ALA A 142 -14.71 -1.00 -23.92
CA ALA A 142 -13.75 -0.05 -24.51
C ALA A 142 -13.77 1.31 -23.78
N GLU A 143 -14.96 1.79 -23.39
CA GLU A 143 -15.13 3.04 -22.66
C GLU A 143 -14.50 2.96 -21.27
N GLN A 144 -14.71 1.85 -20.54
CA GLN A 144 -14.13 1.63 -19.23
C GLN A 144 -12.60 1.51 -19.27
N LYS A 145 -12.06 0.83 -20.30
CA LYS A 145 -10.61 0.75 -20.54
C LYS A 145 -10.02 2.15 -20.74
N SER A 146 -10.64 2.97 -21.58
CA SER A 146 -10.22 4.36 -21.83
C SER A 146 -10.23 5.20 -20.55
N GLU A 147 -11.28 5.12 -19.73
CA GLU A 147 -11.34 5.84 -18.45
C GLU A 147 -10.23 5.36 -17.50
N LEU A 148 -9.99 4.05 -17.41
CA LEU A 148 -8.94 3.49 -16.57
C LEU A 148 -7.53 3.93 -17.01
N ASP A 149 -7.26 3.98 -18.31
CA ASP A 149 -5.99 4.45 -18.87
C ASP A 149 -5.79 5.96 -18.62
N ASN A 150 -6.85 6.75 -18.77
CA ASN A 150 -6.84 8.18 -18.43
C ASN A 150 -6.55 8.41 -16.94
N MET A 151 -7.13 7.60 -16.05
CA MET A 151 -6.81 7.64 -14.62
C MET A 151 -5.33 7.36 -14.35
N ALA A 152 -4.74 6.41 -15.08
CA ALA A 152 -3.32 6.06 -14.95
C ALA A 152 -2.40 7.21 -15.42
N GLN A 153 -2.73 7.85 -16.55
CA GLN A 153 -1.96 8.99 -17.08
C GLN A 153 -2.03 10.23 -16.18
N LYS A 154 -3.22 10.59 -15.68
CA LYS A 154 -3.41 11.73 -14.77
C LYS A 154 -2.61 11.59 -13.46
N ARG A 155 -2.34 10.35 -13.02
CA ARG A 155 -1.46 10.09 -11.87
C ARG A 155 0.02 10.36 -12.17
N LYS A 156 0.49 10.11 -13.40
CA LYS A 156 1.89 10.38 -13.81
C LYS A 156 2.21 11.88 -13.91
N GLY A 157 1.22 12.73 -14.14
CA GLY A 157 1.40 14.18 -14.34
C GLY A 157 1.63 15.03 -13.08
N LYS A 158 1.36 14.52 -11.87
CA LYS A 158 1.40 15.33 -10.62
C LYS A 158 2.76 15.35 -9.90
N GLY A 159 3.83 14.84 -10.52
CA GLY A 159 5.17 14.74 -9.90
C GLY A 159 6.20 15.79 -10.33
N LYS A 160 5.92 16.65 -11.32
CA LYS A 160 6.92 17.57 -11.92
C LYS A 160 7.10 18.90 -11.16
N GLY A 161 7.33 18.87 -9.85
CA GLY A 161 7.39 20.10 -9.03
C GLY A 161 8.58 20.27 -8.09
N ARG A 162 9.53 19.33 -8.01
CA ARG A 162 10.63 19.40 -7.01
C ARG A 162 12.00 19.01 -7.57
N GLY A 163 12.42 19.67 -8.64
CA GLY A 163 13.72 19.43 -9.27
C GLY A 163 14.39 20.66 -9.89
N ARG A 164 13.96 21.88 -9.54
CA ARG A 164 14.61 23.13 -9.95
C ARG A 164 15.02 23.92 -8.71
N PHE A 165 16.13 23.56 -8.09
CA PHE A 165 16.95 24.45 -7.25
C PHE A 165 18.27 23.71 -6.91
N ASN A 166 19.05 23.43 -7.94
CA ASN A 166 20.49 23.22 -7.80
C ASN A 166 21.13 23.48 -9.17
N GLN A 167 21.07 24.73 -9.62
CA GLN A 167 22.04 25.20 -10.60
C GLN A 167 23.35 25.37 -9.82
N PRO A 168 24.46 24.71 -10.19
CA PRO A 168 25.75 25.06 -9.63
C PRO A 168 26.05 26.53 -10.00
N PRO A 169 26.62 27.34 -9.10
CA PRO A 169 27.07 28.67 -9.47
C PRO A 169 28.04 28.53 -10.65
N SER A 170 27.66 29.13 -11.77
CA SER A 170 28.50 29.32 -12.93
C SER A 170 29.82 29.95 -12.49
N GLN A 171 30.90 29.33 -12.94
CA GLN A 171 32.27 29.77 -12.82
C GLN A 171 32.39 31.29 -12.96
N GLN A 172 32.78 31.97 -11.89
CA GLN A 172 33.44 33.27 -11.95
C GLN A 172 34.88 33.04 -11.50
N PHE A 173 35.68 32.47 -12.39
CA PHE A 173 37.11 32.80 -12.43
C PHE A 173 37.22 33.98 -13.39
N GLN A 174 37.45 35.17 -12.85
CA GLN A 174 38.06 36.27 -13.60
C GLN A 174 39.38 36.59 -12.91
N SER A 175 40.44 36.39 -13.70
CA SER A 175 41.80 36.98 -13.67
C SER A 175 42.37 37.46 -12.35
#